data_AF-D5GFH0-F1
#
_entry.id   AF-D5GFH0-F1
#
_cell.length_a   1.000
_cell.length_b   1.000
_cell.length_c   1.000
_cell.angle_alpha   90.00
_cell.angle_beta   90.00
_cell.angle_gamma   90.00
#
_symmetry.space_group_name_H-M   'P 1'
#
loop_
_entity.id
_entity.type
_entity.pdbx_description
1 polymer ?
#
loop_
_entity_poly.entity_id
_entity_poly.type
_entity_poly.pdbx_seq_one_letter_code
_entity_poly.pdbx_strand_id
1 'polypeptide(L)'
;MATEQQTANGSASVPAAAEAEIPSSSKGRSSTKDAAPKKPKVSRLVLCFDGTGNKFTGDTSDTNIVKIYQLLDRGTKGQFHYYQPGIGTYVTGTSSFTPKLWSRFTNYITQTLDEALGTSFADHVVSGYKFIMRYYTPGDDIYILGFSRGAYTARFLAQMVQTIGLLSRGNEEMINFAWDTYAKYEQRGTDTDHKAEAFMEIFRDTFCRKDVTIRFLGLFDSVNSVGSFEIPGMRRSFDNISIPPAIHVRHAVSIDERRAKFKPALFDDRRGHDIKEVWFPGNHGDVGGGWVPGSDGHLLSDIPLAWMINEMKNLPDVEKPLVWLEGAGNIPHHDPVQSPHVARTAVLGKIHDALGFAKGFSLGNVFGWWLIEWIPIFSRRELEDDKWVSRRVPPNGGEPRDLPSGALIHPTAHVRELEDPNYRPKNTNYRSAISPGQPASRKKESSWRTWQNELVGKKWHIADVHETEPLLNGSGNSAAV
;
A
#
# COMPACT_ATOMS: atom_id res chain seq x y z
N MET A 1 -22.13 -46.75 28.01
CA MET A 1 -23.18 -47.76 28.23
C MET A 1 -23.91 -47.38 29.50
N ALA A 2 -25.24 -47.40 29.43
CA ALA A 2 -26.16 -46.93 30.44
C ALA A 2 -26.01 -47.63 31.80
N THR A 3 -26.38 -46.94 32.86
CA THR A 3 -27.03 -47.57 34.02
C THR A 3 -27.96 -46.54 34.68
N GLU A 4 -29.25 -46.87 34.64
CA GLU A 4 -30.34 -46.21 35.35
C GLU A 4 -30.22 -46.43 36.86
N GLN A 5 -30.69 -45.46 37.65
CA GLN A 5 -31.16 -45.72 39.02
C GLN A 5 -32.47 -44.96 39.27
N GLN A 6 -33.45 -45.73 39.74
CA GLN A 6 -34.82 -45.33 40.05
C GLN A 6 -34.96 -44.66 41.43
N THR A 7 -35.77 -43.60 41.44
CA THR A 7 -36.81 -43.18 42.41
C THR A 7 -36.58 -43.27 43.93
N ALA A 8 -36.77 -42.13 44.60
CA ALA A 8 -37.39 -42.05 45.93
C ALA A 8 -38.39 -40.87 45.98
N ASN A 9 -39.64 -41.18 46.33
CA ASN A 9 -40.74 -40.24 46.55
C ASN A 9 -40.59 -39.52 47.90
N GLY A 10 -40.80 -38.20 47.92
CA GLY A 10 -40.94 -37.40 49.14
C GLY A 10 -41.84 -36.19 48.88
N SER A 11 -43.03 -36.21 49.48
CA SER A 11 -44.08 -35.18 49.39
C SER A 11 -43.75 -33.90 50.16
N ALA A 12 -44.02 -32.72 49.58
CA ALA A 12 -44.43 -31.52 50.35
C ALA A 12 -45.03 -30.41 49.45
N SER A 13 -46.34 -30.22 49.61
CA SER A 13 -47.18 -29.02 49.49
C SER A 13 -46.66 -27.76 48.76
N VAL A 14 -47.45 -27.35 47.75
CA VAL A 14 -47.50 -26.02 47.13
C VAL A 14 -48.20 -25.01 48.06
N PRO A 15 -47.65 -23.82 48.34
CA PRO A 15 -48.40 -22.73 48.94
C PRO A 15 -48.99 -21.80 47.86
N ALA A 16 -50.24 -21.42 48.12
CA ALA A 16 -51.10 -20.60 47.29
C ALA A 16 -50.61 -19.15 47.13
N ALA A 17 -50.93 -18.59 45.96
CA ALA A 17 -50.71 -17.20 45.59
C ALA A 17 -51.48 -16.25 46.52
N ALA A 18 -50.76 -15.30 47.11
CA ALA A 18 -51.35 -14.17 47.81
C ALA A 18 -51.55 -13.01 46.82
N GLU A 19 -52.79 -12.54 46.73
CA GLU A 19 -53.17 -11.29 46.07
C GLU A 19 -52.43 -10.11 46.72
N ALA A 20 -51.82 -9.26 45.89
CA ALA A 20 -51.25 -7.98 46.31
C ALA A 20 -51.89 -6.86 45.50
N GLU A 21 -52.36 -5.86 46.24
CA GLU A 21 -53.21 -4.74 45.85
C GLU A 21 -52.62 -3.83 44.77
N ILE A 22 -53.50 -3.28 43.93
CA ILE A 22 -53.20 -2.28 42.91
C ILE A 22 -53.17 -0.89 43.58
N PRO A 23 -52.05 -0.14 43.58
CA PRO A 23 -52.06 1.27 43.98
C PRO A 23 -52.46 2.16 42.79
N SER A 24 -53.32 3.11 43.10
CA SER A 24 -53.94 4.08 42.21
C SER A 24 -52.96 5.05 41.54
N SER A 25 -53.37 5.51 40.36
CA SER A 25 -52.64 6.45 39.51
C SER A 25 -52.38 7.81 40.17
N SER A 26 -51.12 8.24 40.20
CA SER A 26 -50.77 9.66 40.26
C SER A 26 -49.95 10.05 39.01
N LYS A 27 -50.57 10.84 38.13
CA LYS A 27 -49.94 11.41 36.93
C LYS A 27 -48.82 12.38 37.33
N GLY A 28 -47.58 11.93 37.29
CA GLY A 28 -46.38 12.76 37.22
C GLY A 28 -45.75 12.62 35.85
N ARG A 29 -46.10 13.50 34.91
CA ARG A 29 -45.53 13.51 33.55
C ARG A 29 -44.11 14.08 33.61
N SER A 30 -43.15 13.27 34.02
CA SER A 30 -41.73 13.54 33.78
C SER A 30 -41.43 13.19 32.32
N SER A 31 -41.22 14.20 31.50
CA SER A 31 -40.80 14.03 30.12
C SER A 31 -39.36 13.49 30.08
N THR A 32 -39.21 12.16 30.06
CA THR A 32 -38.00 11.55 29.54
C THR A 32 -37.96 11.89 28.06
N LYS A 33 -37.17 12.91 27.71
CA LYS A 33 -36.79 13.15 26.32
C LYS A 33 -36.11 11.87 25.84
N ASP A 34 -36.77 11.14 24.96
CA ASP A 34 -36.17 10.07 24.17
C ASP A 34 -34.95 10.66 23.46
N ALA A 35 -33.77 10.44 24.05
CA ALA A 35 -32.52 10.81 23.44
C ALA A 35 -32.38 9.92 22.21
N ALA A 36 -32.55 10.51 21.03
CA ALA A 36 -32.27 9.85 19.77
C ALA A 36 -30.92 9.11 19.89
N PRO A 37 -30.82 7.85 19.41
CA PRO A 37 -29.60 7.07 19.53
C PRO A 37 -28.44 7.90 18.97
N LYS A 38 -27.47 8.24 19.83
CA LYS A 38 -26.29 8.98 19.42
C LYS A 38 -25.65 8.19 18.28
N LYS A 39 -25.52 8.80 17.10
CA LYS A 39 -24.81 8.17 15.97
C LYS A 39 -23.47 7.62 16.47
N PRO A 40 -23.13 6.37 16.12
CA PRO A 40 -21.85 5.79 16.54
C PRO A 40 -20.71 6.69 16.08
N LYS A 41 -19.71 6.86 16.95
CA LYS A 41 -18.58 7.75 16.68
C LYS A 41 -17.65 7.07 15.68
N VAL A 42 -17.72 7.48 14.41
CA VAL A 42 -16.79 7.05 13.35
C VAL A 42 -15.34 7.34 13.77
N SER A 43 -14.50 6.31 13.73
CA SER A 43 -13.05 6.33 13.95
C SER A 43 -12.30 6.01 12.65
N ARG A 44 -10.98 6.18 12.68
CA ARG A 44 -10.08 5.94 11.55
C ARG A 44 -9.03 4.90 11.94
N LEU A 45 -8.83 3.89 11.12
CA LEU A 45 -7.77 2.91 11.28
C LEU A 45 -6.77 3.10 10.14
N VAL A 46 -5.50 3.36 10.45
CA VAL A 46 -4.44 3.56 9.45
C VAL A 46 -3.36 2.50 9.63
N LEU A 47 -3.21 1.64 8.62
CA LEU A 47 -2.22 0.56 8.62
C LEU A 47 -1.13 0.85 7.58
N CYS A 48 0.13 0.75 7.98
CA CYS A 48 1.31 1.10 7.20
C CYS A 48 2.25 -0.11 7.11
N PHE A 49 2.44 -0.66 5.91
CA PHE A 49 3.23 -1.85 5.63
C PHE A 49 4.49 -1.50 4.83
N ASP A 50 5.66 -1.59 5.45
CA ASP A 50 6.91 -1.19 4.80
C ASP A 50 7.48 -2.26 3.86
N GLY A 51 8.36 -1.84 2.96
CA GLY A 51 9.11 -2.73 2.08
C GLY A 51 10.18 -3.53 2.83
N THR A 52 10.44 -4.77 2.39
CA THR A 52 11.49 -5.63 2.96
C THR A 52 12.87 -5.02 2.86
N GLY A 53 13.63 -5.14 3.95
CA GLY A 53 15.02 -4.71 4.02
C GLY A 53 15.18 -3.23 4.33
N ASN A 54 14.08 -2.46 4.37
CA ASN A 54 14.09 -1.07 4.79
C ASN A 54 14.14 -1.02 6.31
N LYS A 55 15.23 -0.44 6.85
CA LYS A 55 15.39 -0.21 8.28
C LYS A 55 15.05 1.23 8.59
N PHE A 56 14.43 1.44 9.74
CA PHE A 56 14.21 2.78 10.24
C PHE A 56 15.57 3.41 10.58
N THR A 57 15.86 4.54 9.95
CA THR A 57 17.09 5.32 10.14
C THR A 57 16.83 6.57 10.97
N GLY A 58 15.60 7.11 10.92
CA GLY A 58 15.24 8.35 11.60
C GLY A 58 15.68 9.60 10.84
N ASP A 59 15.96 9.48 9.55
CA ASP A 59 16.34 10.59 8.67
C ASP A 59 15.56 10.57 7.35
N THR A 60 15.90 11.50 6.45
CA THR A 60 15.25 11.68 5.15
C THR A 60 15.31 10.46 4.23
N SER A 61 16.19 9.49 4.50
CA SER A 61 16.34 8.25 3.74
C SER A 61 15.28 7.20 4.05
N ASP A 62 14.48 7.40 5.09
CA ASP A 62 13.35 6.54 5.41
C ASP A 62 12.34 6.44 4.24
N THR A 63 11.56 5.34 4.24
CA THR A 63 10.58 5.10 3.19
C THR A 63 9.41 6.06 3.28
N ASN A 64 8.69 6.22 2.18
CA ASN A 64 7.46 7.02 2.14
C ASN A 64 6.39 6.48 3.10
N ILE A 65 6.40 5.18 3.43
CA ILE A 65 5.52 4.60 4.44
C ILE A 65 5.87 5.11 5.84
N VAL A 66 7.15 5.11 6.20
CA VAL A 66 7.60 5.67 7.48
C VAL A 66 7.33 7.17 7.53
N LYS A 67 7.64 7.92 6.46
CA LYS A 67 7.38 9.36 6.39
C LYS A 67 5.88 9.67 6.57
N ILE A 68 4.97 8.96 5.90
CA ILE A 68 3.52 9.12 6.12
C ILE A 68 3.17 8.80 7.58
N TYR A 69 3.67 7.68 8.12
CA TYR A 69 3.38 7.26 9.48
C TYR A 69 3.85 8.29 10.53
N GLN A 70 4.98 8.96 10.28
CA GLN A 70 5.50 10.06 11.11
C GLN A 70 4.61 11.30 11.04
N LEU A 71 4.01 11.60 9.89
CA LEU A 71 3.17 12.78 9.67
C LEU A 71 1.74 12.65 10.26
N LEU A 72 1.30 11.45 10.62
CA LEU A 72 -0.02 11.22 11.21
C LEU A 72 -0.04 11.65 12.68
N ASP A 73 -1.09 12.35 13.10
CA ASP A 73 -1.28 12.66 14.51
C ASP A 73 -1.77 11.42 15.27
N ARG A 74 -0.86 10.83 16.05
CA ARG A 74 -1.10 9.64 16.87
C ARG A 74 -1.73 9.93 18.23
N GLY A 75 -1.83 11.21 18.64
CA GLY A 75 -2.53 11.63 19.85
C GLY A 75 -4.03 11.81 19.65
N THR A 76 -4.49 11.91 18.40
CA THR A 76 -5.90 12.13 18.08
C THR A 76 -6.79 10.96 18.52
N LYS A 77 -7.77 11.26 19.39
CA LYS A 77 -8.78 10.28 19.83
C LYS A 77 -9.63 9.80 18.65
N GLY A 78 -9.74 8.48 18.51
CA GLY A 78 -10.49 7.85 17.41
C GLY A 78 -9.72 7.78 16.09
N GLN A 79 -8.38 7.90 16.15
CA GLN A 79 -7.48 7.53 15.07
C GLN A 79 -6.50 6.49 15.59
N PHE A 80 -6.54 5.28 15.05
CA PHE A 80 -5.69 4.17 15.45
C PHE A 80 -4.65 3.89 14.35
N HIS A 81 -3.41 3.62 14.75
CA HIS A 81 -2.30 3.49 13.82
C HIS A 81 -1.59 2.16 14.01
N TYR A 82 -1.24 1.52 12.91
CA TYR A 82 -0.46 0.29 12.86
C TYR A 82 0.70 0.47 11.90
N TYR A 83 1.92 0.18 12.34
CA TYR A 83 3.09 0.11 11.47
C TYR A 83 3.67 -1.29 11.57
N GLN A 84 3.98 -1.86 10.41
CA GLN A 84 4.66 -3.14 10.30
C GLN A 84 5.93 -2.95 9.47
N PRO A 85 7.11 -3.30 10.01
CA PRO A 85 8.34 -3.28 9.23
C PRO A 85 8.26 -4.32 8.12
N GLY A 86 9.05 -4.13 7.06
CA GLY A 86 9.07 -5.08 5.96
C GLY A 86 9.55 -6.47 6.40
N ILE A 87 9.07 -7.50 5.70
CA ILE A 87 9.45 -8.91 5.93
C ILE A 87 10.98 -9.02 5.99
N GLY A 88 11.53 -9.68 7.01
CA GLY A 88 12.98 -9.93 7.15
C GLY A 88 13.84 -8.76 7.67
N THR A 89 13.27 -7.62 8.05
CA THR A 89 14.04 -6.42 8.45
C THR A 89 14.79 -6.56 9.79
N TYR A 90 14.19 -7.24 10.77
CA TYR A 90 14.74 -7.36 12.14
C TYR A 90 15.02 -8.80 12.60
N VAL A 91 14.80 -9.80 11.73
CA VAL A 91 15.06 -11.21 12.06
C VAL A 91 16.47 -11.57 11.59
N THR A 92 17.51 -11.25 12.37
CA THR A 92 18.82 -11.93 12.25
C THR A 92 19.68 -11.70 13.49
N GLY A 93 19.46 -12.55 14.49
CA GLY A 93 20.45 -12.89 15.51
C GLY A 93 20.87 -14.35 15.34
N THR A 94 21.68 -14.67 14.33
CA THR A 94 22.43 -15.93 14.24
C THR A 94 23.64 -15.77 13.32
N SER A 95 24.81 -15.89 13.92
CA SER A 95 26.13 -15.96 13.28
C SER A 95 26.25 -17.20 12.39
N SER A 96 26.92 -17.11 11.23
CA SER A 96 28.03 -18.01 10.85
C SER A 96 28.60 -17.76 9.44
N PHE A 97 29.89 -18.08 9.36
CA PHE A 97 30.89 -17.94 8.31
C PHE A 97 30.47 -18.34 6.88
N THR A 98 30.44 -17.37 5.94
CA THR A 98 30.55 -17.56 4.48
C THR A 98 31.09 -16.27 3.82
N PRO A 99 31.67 -16.32 2.59
CA PRO A 99 32.43 -15.20 2.02
C PRO A 99 31.60 -13.92 1.84
N LYS A 100 32.12 -12.79 2.36
CA LYS A 100 31.40 -11.52 2.63
C LYS A 100 30.68 -10.86 1.43
N LEU A 101 31.08 -11.11 0.18
CA LEU A 101 30.43 -10.49 -0.98
C LEU A 101 29.17 -11.23 -1.45
N TRP A 102 29.24 -12.56 -1.55
CA TRP A 102 28.11 -13.38 -2.00
C TRP A 102 27.02 -13.46 -0.93
N SER A 103 27.39 -13.55 0.36
CA SER A 103 26.46 -13.68 1.49
C SER A 103 25.47 -12.51 1.62
N ARG A 104 25.87 -11.26 1.34
CA ARG A 104 24.95 -10.11 1.41
C ARG A 104 23.91 -10.10 0.30
N PHE A 105 24.31 -10.51 -0.90
CA PHE A 105 23.43 -10.58 -2.07
C PHE A 105 22.48 -11.76 -1.95
N THR A 106 22.98 -12.91 -1.48
CA THR A 106 22.14 -14.07 -1.18
C THR A 106 21.21 -13.74 -0.01
N ASN A 107 21.59 -13.04 1.07
CA ASN A 107 20.65 -12.74 2.17
C ASN A 107 19.44 -11.87 1.73
N TYR A 108 19.57 -11.03 0.70
CA TYR A 108 18.43 -10.28 0.12
C TYR A 108 17.43 -11.19 -0.64
N ILE A 109 17.86 -12.40 -1.04
CA ILE A 109 17.16 -13.31 -1.98
C ILE A 109 16.88 -14.72 -1.40
N THR A 110 17.72 -15.20 -0.48
CA THR A 110 17.82 -16.58 0.00
C THR A 110 17.66 -16.71 1.51
N GLN A 111 17.55 -15.61 2.28
CA GLN A 111 17.08 -15.78 3.65
C GLN A 111 15.60 -16.09 3.59
N THR A 112 15.28 -17.31 4.04
CA THR A 112 13.98 -17.98 4.16
C THR A 112 13.51 -18.78 2.93
N LEU A 113 14.22 -19.86 2.60
CA LEU A 113 13.70 -20.87 1.66
C LEU A 113 12.50 -21.64 2.26
N ASP A 114 11.44 -21.61 1.46
CA ASP A 114 10.26 -22.47 1.27
C ASP A 114 9.17 -22.64 2.35
N GLU A 115 9.46 -22.61 3.65
CA GLU A 115 8.39 -22.62 4.66
C GLU A 115 8.31 -21.31 5.46
N ALA A 116 9.45 -20.66 5.70
CA ALA A 116 9.55 -19.46 6.54
C ALA A 116 9.09 -18.16 5.85
N LEU A 117 9.19 -18.03 4.51
CA LEU A 117 8.67 -16.84 3.79
C LEU A 117 7.17 -16.85 3.64
N GLY A 118 6.59 -18.01 3.31
CA GLY A 118 5.15 -18.17 3.19
C GLY A 118 4.45 -17.93 4.53
N THR A 119 5.01 -18.50 5.60
CA THR A 119 4.56 -18.24 6.98
C THR A 119 4.79 -16.78 7.37
N SER A 120 5.97 -16.19 7.13
CA SER A 120 6.21 -14.77 7.46
C SER A 120 5.31 -13.81 6.69
N PHE A 121 4.99 -14.06 5.42
CA PHE A 121 4.03 -13.26 4.67
C PHE A 121 2.62 -13.41 5.24
N ALA A 122 2.18 -14.64 5.51
CA ALA A 122 0.89 -14.92 6.14
C ALA A 122 0.79 -14.22 7.50
N ASP A 123 1.83 -14.30 8.33
CA ASP A 123 1.92 -13.66 9.64
C ASP A 123 1.76 -12.14 9.54
N HIS A 124 2.34 -11.54 8.51
CA HIS A 124 2.22 -10.11 8.25
C HIS A 124 0.78 -9.71 7.92
N VAL A 125 0.11 -10.46 7.03
CA VAL A 125 -1.31 -10.23 6.69
C VAL A 125 -2.21 -10.47 7.90
N VAL A 126 -2.04 -11.60 8.59
CA VAL A 126 -2.77 -11.99 9.80
C VAL A 126 -2.62 -10.96 10.92
N SER A 127 -1.42 -10.40 11.10
CA SER A 127 -1.17 -9.36 12.10
C SER A 127 -1.95 -8.07 11.80
N GLY A 128 -1.98 -7.65 10.54
CA GLY A 128 -2.80 -6.52 10.10
C GLY A 128 -4.30 -6.79 10.26
N TYR A 129 -4.75 -7.99 9.88
CA TYR A 129 -6.13 -8.43 10.05
C TYR A 129 -6.55 -8.40 11.53
N LYS A 130 -5.70 -8.92 12.42
CA LYS A 130 -5.90 -8.89 13.87
C LYS A 130 -6.01 -7.47 14.42
N PHE A 131 -5.22 -6.53 13.89
CA PHE A 131 -5.34 -5.12 14.26
C PHE A 131 -6.72 -4.55 13.87
N ILE A 132 -7.14 -4.73 12.62
CA ILE A 132 -8.47 -4.29 12.16
C ILE A 132 -9.56 -4.93 13.04
N MET A 133 -9.47 -6.24 13.28
CA MET A 133 -10.43 -6.98 14.10
C MET A 133 -10.53 -6.41 15.52
N ARG A 134 -9.42 -5.97 16.12
CA ARG A 134 -9.44 -5.46 17.51
C ARG A 134 -10.04 -4.07 17.63
N TYR A 135 -9.76 -3.19 16.66
CA TYR A 135 -10.06 -1.76 16.79
C TYR A 135 -11.27 -1.29 15.96
N TYR A 136 -11.66 -2.04 14.93
CA TYR A 136 -12.79 -1.65 14.08
C TYR A 136 -14.09 -1.61 14.88
N THR A 137 -14.88 -0.59 14.62
CA THR A 137 -16.29 -0.45 15.00
C THR A 137 -17.11 -0.23 13.73
N PRO A 138 -18.35 -0.73 13.61
CA PRO A 138 -19.17 -0.52 12.43
C PRO A 138 -19.24 0.97 12.02
N GLY A 139 -18.86 1.24 10.77
CA GLY A 139 -18.81 2.59 10.21
C GLY A 139 -17.44 3.28 10.28
N ASP A 140 -16.42 2.65 10.88
CA ASP A 140 -15.05 3.19 10.88
C ASP A 140 -14.42 3.14 9.47
N ASP A 141 -13.60 4.15 9.15
CA ASP A 141 -12.85 4.16 7.89
C ASP A 141 -11.50 3.45 8.05
N ILE A 142 -11.22 2.49 7.17
CA ILE A 142 -9.96 1.74 7.13
C ILE A 142 -9.08 2.23 5.98
N TYR A 143 -7.86 2.64 6.31
CA TYR A 143 -6.82 3.09 5.39
C TYR A 143 -5.65 2.10 5.45
N ILE A 144 -5.25 1.56 4.30
CA ILE A 144 -4.15 0.61 4.19
C ILE A 144 -3.12 1.19 3.22
N LEU A 145 -1.88 1.30 3.68
CA LEU A 145 -0.75 1.82 2.92
C LEU A 145 0.34 0.77 2.85
N GLY A 146 1.01 0.65 1.70
CA GLY A 146 2.19 -0.20 1.63
C GLY A 146 3.18 0.16 0.53
N PHE A 147 4.43 -0.22 0.73
CA PHE A 147 5.52 -0.09 -0.25
C PHE A 147 6.10 -1.45 -0.62
N SER A 148 6.35 -1.70 -1.91
CA SER A 148 7.05 -2.90 -2.38
C SER A 148 6.32 -4.20 -1.98
N ARG A 149 6.99 -5.11 -1.26
CA ARG A 149 6.37 -6.28 -0.63
C ARG A 149 5.32 -5.91 0.43
N GLY A 150 5.49 -4.81 1.15
CA GLY A 150 4.48 -4.28 2.06
C GLY A 150 3.22 -3.82 1.31
N ALA A 151 3.35 -3.30 0.08
CA ALA A 151 2.22 -3.00 -0.79
C ALA A 151 1.48 -4.28 -1.21
N TYR A 152 2.21 -5.36 -1.45
CA TYR A 152 1.63 -6.68 -1.72
C TYR A 152 0.87 -7.22 -0.49
N THR A 153 1.46 -7.14 0.72
CA THR A 153 0.78 -7.46 1.99
C THR A 153 -0.49 -6.62 2.17
N ALA A 154 -0.43 -5.31 1.90
CA ALA A 154 -1.57 -4.40 1.99
C ALA A 154 -2.72 -4.82 1.07
N ARG A 155 -2.42 -5.25 -0.17
CA ARG A 155 -3.42 -5.77 -1.12
C ARG A 155 -4.08 -7.04 -0.59
N PHE A 156 -3.30 -8.02 -0.13
CA PHE A 156 -3.83 -9.28 0.41
C PHE A 156 -4.67 -9.06 1.66
N LEU A 157 -4.24 -8.18 2.55
CA LEU A 157 -5.02 -7.83 3.73
C LEU A 157 -6.37 -7.23 3.33
N ALA A 158 -6.36 -6.25 2.42
CA ALA A 158 -7.59 -5.63 1.96
C ALA A 158 -8.52 -6.67 1.32
N GLN A 159 -7.99 -7.54 0.46
CA GLN A 159 -8.75 -8.60 -0.19
C GLN A 159 -9.26 -9.63 0.82
N MET A 160 -8.46 -10.08 1.78
CA MET A 160 -8.90 -10.97 2.85
C MET A 160 -10.10 -10.38 3.61
N VAL A 161 -10.02 -9.10 4.02
CA VAL A 161 -11.12 -8.43 4.72
C VAL A 161 -12.39 -8.39 3.88
N GLN A 162 -12.31 -8.13 2.58
CA GLN A 162 -13.48 -8.08 1.69
C GLN A 162 -14.02 -9.47 1.33
N THR A 163 -13.13 -10.44 1.12
CA THR A 163 -13.48 -11.77 0.63
C THR A 163 -13.98 -12.66 1.75
N ILE A 164 -13.23 -12.86 2.84
CA ILE A 164 -13.71 -13.71 3.96
C ILE A 164 -14.55 -12.93 4.99
N GLY A 165 -14.42 -11.61 5.01
CA GLY A 165 -15.03 -10.75 6.02
C GLY A 165 -14.12 -10.53 7.23
N LEU A 166 -14.53 -9.61 8.11
CA LEU A 166 -13.80 -9.31 9.34
C LEU A 166 -14.44 -10.01 10.54
N LEU A 167 -13.69 -10.88 11.23
CA LEU A 167 -14.17 -11.60 12.40
C LEU A 167 -14.67 -10.67 13.53
N SER A 168 -15.61 -11.19 14.31
CA SER A 168 -16.08 -10.52 15.54
C SER A 168 -14.95 -10.38 16.57
N ARG A 169 -14.97 -9.28 17.33
CA ARG A 169 -13.93 -8.98 18.34
C ARG A 169 -13.92 -10.06 19.41
N GLY A 170 -12.74 -10.58 19.77
CA GLY A 170 -12.57 -11.64 20.75
C GLY A 170 -12.38 -13.04 20.17
N ASN A 171 -12.57 -13.21 18.85
CA ASN A 171 -12.40 -14.49 18.15
C ASN A 171 -10.98 -14.65 17.56
N GLU A 172 -9.94 -14.22 18.27
CA GLU A 172 -8.54 -14.29 17.82
C GLU A 172 -8.10 -15.70 17.39
N GLU A 173 -8.58 -16.75 18.06
CA GLU A 173 -8.25 -18.14 17.76
C GLU A 173 -8.74 -18.58 16.36
N MET A 174 -9.75 -17.90 15.82
CA MET A 174 -10.31 -18.19 14.50
C MET A 174 -9.53 -17.53 13.36
N ILE A 175 -8.57 -16.64 13.64
CA ILE A 175 -7.88 -15.88 12.58
C ILE A 175 -7.08 -16.80 11.67
N ASN A 176 -6.37 -17.79 12.21
CA ASN A 176 -5.60 -18.74 11.40
C ASN A 176 -6.51 -19.59 10.52
N PHE A 177 -7.66 -20.02 11.06
CA PHE A 177 -8.66 -20.74 10.27
C PHE A 177 -9.24 -19.87 9.15
N ALA A 178 -9.51 -18.59 9.42
CA ALA A 178 -9.96 -17.63 8.42
C ALA A 178 -8.90 -17.42 7.32
N TRP A 179 -7.62 -17.27 7.69
CA TRP A 179 -6.51 -17.19 6.74
C TRP A 179 -6.43 -18.43 5.85
N ASP A 180 -6.42 -19.62 6.43
CA ASP A 180 -6.32 -20.88 5.68
C ASP A 180 -7.50 -21.06 4.72
N THR A 181 -8.69 -20.63 5.15
CA THR A 181 -9.91 -20.67 4.34
C THR A 181 -9.80 -19.72 3.14
N TYR A 182 -9.42 -18.47 3.39
CA TYR A 182 -9.21 -17.47 2.35
C TYR A 182 -8.10 -17.89 1.38
N ALA A 183 -6.95 -18.35 1.88
CA ALA A 183 -5.83 -18.79 1.05
C ALA A 183 -6.23 -19.98 0.16
N LYS A 184 -6.99 -20.95 0.67
CA LYS A 184 -7.53 -22.08 -0.12
C LYS A 184 -8.55 -21.62 -1.17
N TYR A 185 -9.37 -20.62 -0.85
CA TYR A 185 -10.35 -20.06 -1.77
C TYR A 185 -9.64 -19.39 -2.96
N GLU A 186 -8.68 -18.51 -2.69
CA GLU A 186 -7.91 -17.79 -3.72
C GLU A 186 -7.12 -18.74 -4.64
N GLN A 187 -6.59 -19.85 -4.12
CA GLN A 187 -5.87 -20.86 -4.90
C GLN A 187 -6.71 -21.55 -5.97
N ARG A 188 -8.03 -21.63 -5.79
CA ARG A 188 -8.92 -22.37 -6.70
C ARG A 188 -9.08 -21.67 -8.06
N GLY A 189 -8.80 -20.37 -8.13
CA GLY A 189 -8.94 -19.59 -9.37
C GLY A 189 -10.40 -19.38 -9.77
N THR A 190 -10.66 -19.15 -11.05
CA THR A 190 -12.00 -18.85 -11.61
C THR A 190 -12.90 -20.08 -11.81
N ASP A 191 -12.47 -21.28 -11.40
CA ASP A 191 -13.37 -22.43 -11.37
C ASP A 191 -14.36 -22.22 -10.22
N THR A 192 -15.56 -21.75 -10.57
CA THR A 192 -16.69 -21.50 -9.67
C THR A 192 -17.16 -22.81 -9.04
N ASP A 193 -16.47 -23.25 -8.00
CA ASP A 193 -16.98 -24.24 -7.06
C ASP A 193 -18.03 -23.54 -6.20
N HIS A 194 -19.30 -23.62 -6.61
CA HIS A 194 -20.43 -23.06 -5.86
C HIS A 194 -20.44 -23.49 -4.38
N LYS A 195 -19.85 -24.63 -4.03
CA LYS A 195 -19.71 -25.05 -2.63
C LYS A 195 -18.73 -24.17 -1.86
N ALA A 196 -17.66 -23.71 -2.50
CA ALA A 196 -16.69 -22.79 -1.90
C ALA A 196 -17.32 -21.41 -1.68
N GLU A 197 -18.04 -20.90 -2.67
CA GLU A 197 -18.77 -19.62 -2.56
C GLU A 197 -19.81 -19.67 -1.43
N ALA A 198 -20.65 -20.71 -1.41
CA ALA A 198 -21.64 -20.91 -0.35
C ALA A 198 -21.00 -21.06 1.03
N PHE A 199 -19.85 -21.76 1.13
CA PHE A 199 -19.11 -21.84 2.38
C PHE A 199 -18.61 -20.47 2.85
N MET A 200 -18.06 -19.66 1.94
CA MET A 200 -17.58 -18.31 2.26
C MET A 200 -18.72 -17.39 2.71
N GLU A 201 -19.89 -17.49 2.08
CA GLU A 201 -21.09 -16.76 2.47
C GLU A 201 -21.54 -17.13 3.89
N ILE A 202 -21.73 -18.44 4.16
CA ILE A 202 -22.15 -18.93 5.48
C ILE A 202 -21.10 -18.57 6.55
N PHE A 203 -19.81 -18.70 6.24
CA PHE A 203 -18.72 -18.34 7.15
C PHE A 203 -18.80 -16.85 7.53
N ARG A 204 -18.96 -15.98 6.53
CA ARG A 204 -19.07 -14.53 6.72
C ARG A 204 -20.29 -14.19 7.58
N ASP A 205 -21.44 -14.78 7.29
CA ASP A 205 -22.69 -14.53 8.03
C ASP A 205 -22.64 -15.03 9.48
N THR A 206 -21.90 -16.11 9.73
CA THR A 206 -21.81 -16.73 11.05
C THR A 206 -20.80 -16.03 11.96
N PHE A 207 -19.61 -15.70 11.44
CA PHE A 207 -18.47 -15.30 12.27
C PHE A 207 -18.03 -13.85 12.08
N CYS A 208 -18.34 -13.24 10.93
CA CYS A 208 -17.84 -11.93 10.54
C CYS A 208 -18.85 -10.82 10.80
N ARG A 209 -18.33 -9.59 10.85
CA ARG A 209 -19.13 -8.37 10.95
C ARG A 209 -19.65 -7.99 9.57
N LYS A 210 -20.85 -7.41 9.58
CA LYS A 210 -21.50 -6.90 8.37
C LYS A 210 -20.91 -5.54 7.96
N ASP A 211 -20.96 -5.28 6.66
CA ASP A 211 -20.68 -3.97 6.05
C ASP A 211 -19.31 -3.37 6.39
N VAL A 212 -18.28 -4.22 6.50
CA VAL A 212 -16.90 -3.78 6.67
C VAL A 212 -16.34 -3.38 5.31
N THR A 213 -15.92 -2.13 5.17
CA THR A 213 -15.36 -1.62 3.92
C THR A 213 -13.99 -1.01 4.13
N ILE A 214 -13.08 -1.25 3.18
CA ILE A 214 -11.81 -0.54 3.13
C ILE A 214 -12.01 0.76 2.37
N ARG A 215 -11.77 1.90 3.04
CA ARG A 215 -11.93 3.23 2.43
C ARG A 215 -10.85 3.50 1.41
N PHE A 216 -9.60 3.27 1.78
CA PHE A 216 -8.44 3.67 0.98
C PHE A 216 -7.35 2.61 0.98
N LEU A 217 -6.84 2.31 -0.22
CA LEU A 217 -5.64 1.49 -0.43
C LEU A 217 -4.59 2.30 -1.21
N GLY A 218 -3.53 2.71 -0.52
CA GLY A 218 -2.42 3.47 -1.12
C GLY A 218 -1.17 2.62 -1.26
N LEU A 219 -0.68 2.49 -2.49
CA LEU A 219 0.43 1.61 -2.83
C LEU A 219 1.59 2.42 -3.42
N PHE A 220 2.79 2.18 -2.92
CA PHE A 220 4.02 2.59 -3.58
C PHE A 220 4.65 1.35 -4.23
N ASP A 221 4.75 1.40 -5.54
CA ASP A 221 5.42 0.44 -6.41
C ASP A 221 5.26 -1.03 -5.98
N SER A 222 4.01 -1.47 -5.85
CA SER A 222 3.67 -2.87 -5.55
C SER A 222 4.30 -3.79 -6.59
N VAL A 223 5.11 -4.74 -6.11
CA VAL A 223 5.81 -5.73 -6.94
C VAL A 223 5.43 -7.12 -6.48
N ASN A 224 5.23 -8.03 -7.44
CA ASN A 224 4.96 -9.43 -7.14
C ASN A 224 6.27 -10.17 -6.82
N SER A 225 6.92 -9.81 -5.71
CA SER A 225 8.17 -10.43 -5.27
C SER A 225 7.96 -11.78 -4.56
N VAL A 226 6.72 -12.15 -4.27
CA VAL A 226 6.38 -13.44 -3.61
C VAL A 226 5.95 -14.48 -4.66
N GLY A 227 5.50 -14.07 -5.83
CA GLY A 227 5.10 -14.91 -6.95
C GLY A 227 6.26 -15.54 -7.74
N SER A 228 7.01 -16.42 -7.08
CA SER A 228 7.67 -17.61 -7.67
C SER A 228 8.17 -18.59 -6.59
N PHE A 229 7.84 -18.39 -5.30
CA PHE A 229 8.05 -19.43 -4.30
C PHE A 229 6.91 -20.44 -4.42
N GLU A 230 7.16 -21.45 -5.26
CA GLU A 230 6.40 -22.67 -5.43
C GLU A 230 6.36 -23.43 -4.09
N ILE A 231 5.43 -23.07 -3.19
CA ILE A 231 5.04 -23.97 -2.09
C ILE A 231 4.47 -25.22 -2.76
N PRO A 232 5.05 -26.42 -2.58
CA PRO A 232 4.51 -27.65 -3.14
C PRO A 232 3.06 -27.84 -2.66
N GLY A 233 2.10 -27.68 -3.57
CA GLY A 233 0.66 -27.75 -3.28
C GLY A 233 -0.14 -26.47 -3.52
N MET A 234 0.51 -25.32 -3.69
CA MET A 234 -0.14 -24.00 -3.88
C MET A 234 0.32 -23.37 -5.21
N ARG A 235 0.11 -24.12 -6.30
CA ARG A 235 0.74 -23.95 -7.63
C ARG A 235 0.17 -22.85 -8.53
N ARG A 236 -0.74 -22.00 -8.05
CA ARG A 236 -1.27 -20.90 -8.86
C ARG A 236 -0.83 -19.59 -8.22
N SER A 237 -0.03 -18.84 -8.97
CA SER A 237 0.13 -17.40 -8.79
C SER A 237 -1.25 -16.82 -8.51
N PHE A 238 -1.36 -15.97 -7.49
CA PHE A 238 -2.59 -15.24 -7.17
C PHE A 238 -2.88 -14.25 -8.30
N ASP A 239 -3.33 -14.77 -9.44
CA ASP A 239 -3.67 -14.05 -10.67
C ASP A 239 -4.96 -13.23 -10.49
N ASN A 240 -5.60 -13.33 -9.31
CA ASN A 240 -6.96 -12.85 -9.02
C ASN A 240 -7.05 -11.61 -8.13
N ILE A 241 -5.98 -10.85 -7.88
CA ILE A 241 -6.11 -9.50 -7.28
C ILE A 241 -6.55 -8.47 -8.34
N SER A 242 -7.55 -8.85 -9.13
CA SER A 242 -8.08 -8.09 -10.27
C SER A 242 -9.24 -7.19 -9.86
N ILE A 243 -9.87 -7.48 -8.71
CA ILE A 243 -10.94 -6.67 -8.13
C ILE A 243 -10.34 -5.75 -7.05
N PRO A 244 -10.53 -4.43 -7.15
CA PRO A 244 -10.03 -3.49 -6.15
C PRO A 244 -10.75 -3.72 -4.80
N PRO A 245 -10.00 -4.03 -3.72
CA PRO A 245 -10.58 -4.37 -2.43
C PRO A 245 -10.94 -3.15 -1.57
N ALA A 246 -10.88 -1.94 -2.14
CA ALA A 246 -11.13 -0.69 -1.45
C ALA A 246 -11.95 0.25 -2.34
N ILE A 247 -12.65 1.20 -1.70
CA ILE A 247 -13.46 2.21 -2.38
C ILE A 247 -12.56 3.10 -3.26
N HIS A 248 -11.44 3.56 -2.69
CA HIS A 248 -10.43 4.34 -3.39
C HIS A 248 -9.09 3.61 -3.39
N VAL A 249 -8.53 3.40 -4.58
CA VAL A 249 -7.20 2.80 -4.76
C VAL A 249 -6.28 3.80 -5.45
N ARG A 250 -5.10 4.01 -4.88
CA ARG A 250 -4.03 4.86 -5.42
C ARG A 250 -2.74 4.06 -5.47
N HIS A 251 -2.10 4.02 -6.62
CA HIS A 251 -0.86 3.29 -6.79
C HIS A 251 0.15 4.16 -7.53
N ALA A 252 1.22 4.57 -6.84
CA ALA A 252 2.36 5.21 -7.45
C ALA A 252 3.30 4.13 -8.03
N VAL A 253 3.60 4.18 -9.33
CA VAL A 253 4.35 3.15 -10.04
C VAL A 253 5.63 3.74 -10.62
N SER A 254 6.76 3.04 -10.54
CA SER A 254 8.02 3.52 -11.09
C SER A 254 8.15 3.25 -12.60
N ILE A 255 8.58 4.24 -13.37
CA ILE A 255 8.83 4.14 -14.83
C ILE A 255 10.16 3.43 -15.11
N ASP A 256 11.21 3.81 -14.37
CA ASP A 256 12.61 3.50 -14.72
C ASP A 256 13.18 2.27 -13.99
N GLU A 257 12.33 1.47 -13.34
CA GLU A 257 12.72 0.18 -12.77
C GLU A 257 12.83 -0.89 -13.87
N ARG A 258 13.93 -1.66 -13.84
CA ARG A 258 14.30 -2.60 -14.92
C ARG A 258 14.50 -4.04 -14.47
N ARG A 259 14.57 -4.29 -13.16
CA ARG A 259 14.79 -5.64 -12.64
C ARG A 259 13.59 -6.54 -12.94
N ALA A 260 13.84 -7.73 -13.47
CA ALA A 260 12.85 -8.72 -13.85
C ALA A 260 11.91 -9.12 -12.70
N LYS A 261 12.42 -9.15 -11.46
CA LYS A 261 11.64 -9.45 -10.25
C LYS A 261 10.80 -8.27 -9.73
N PHE A 262 10.97 -7.09 -10.30
CA PHE A 262 10.31 -5.86 -9.89
C PHE A 262 9.34 -5.38 -10.97
N LYS A 263 8.68 -6.31 -11.69
CA LYS A 263 7.54 -5.94 -12.54
C LYS A 263 6.36 -5.52 -11.65
N PRO A 264 5.65 -4.44 -12.00
CA PRO A 264 4.61 -3.89 -11.14
C PRO A 264 3.39 -4.82 -11.14
N ALA A 265 2.77 -4.98 -9.97
CA ALA A 265 1.49 -5.64 -9.84
C ALA A 265 0.38 -4.59 -10.01
N LEU A 266 -0.14 -4.45 -11.24
CA LEU A 266 -1.25 -3.54 -11.55
C LEU A 266 -2.61 -4.21 -11.28
N PHE A 267 -3.69 -3.42 -11.33
CA PHE A 267 -5.06 -3.94 -11.33
C PHE A 267 -5.58 -4.15 -12.75
N ASP A 268 -6.12 -5.35 -13.02
CA ASP A 268 -6.57 -5.74 -14.37
C ASP A 268 -7.98 -5.19 -14.72
N ASP A 269 -8.94 -5.12 -13.77
CA ASP A 269 -10.25 -4.48 -14.00
C ASP A 269 -10.36 -3.13 -13.27
N ARG A 270 -10.59 -2.08 -14.05
CA ARG A 270 -10.73 -0.70 -13.59
C ARG A 270 -12.17 -0.18 -13.69
N ARG A 271 -13.09 -0.93 -14.30
CA ARG A 271 -14.43 -0.43 -14.64
C ARG A 271 -15.29 -0.29 -13.38
N GLY A 272 -15.88 0.89 -13.21
CA GLY A 272 -16.79 1.16 -12.09
C GLY A 272 -16.10 1.33 -10.73
N HIS A 273 -14.76 1.38 -10.70
CA HIS A 273 -13.98 1.52 -9.47
C HIS A 273 -13.10 2.78 -9.51
N ASP A 274 -12.91 3.45 -8.36
CA ASP A 274 -11.99 4.58 -8.27
C ASP A 274 -10.56 4.10 -8.04
N ILE A 275 -9.89 3.70 -9.12
CA ILE A 275 -8.48 3.31 -9.15
C ILE A 275 -7.69 4.37 -9.93
N LYS A 276 -6.59 4.86 -9.34
CA LYS A 276 -5.57 5.64 -10.06
C LYS A 276 -4.20 4.98 -9.90
N GLU A 277 -3.67 4.46 -11.00
CA GLU A 277 -2.30 3.94 -11.09
C GLU A 277 -1.46 4.94 -11.88
N VAL A 278 -0.68 5.75 -11.16
CA VAL A 278 0.06 6.89 -11.71
C VAL A 278 1.55 6.55 -11.75
N TRP A 279 2.16 6.76 -12.90
CA TRP A 279 3.56 6.42 -13.16
C TRP A 279 4.47 7.63 -12.95
N PHE A 280 5.51 7.44 -12.15
CA PHE A 280 6.47 8.46 -11.75
C PHE A 280 7.89 8.14 -12.25
N PRO A 281 8.69 9.18 -12.59
CA PRO A 281 10.11 9.01 -12.90
C PRO A 281 10.91 8.36 -11.76
N GLY A 282 11.94 7.63 -12.13
CA GLY A 282 12.82 6.93 -11.20
C GLY A 282 12.50 5.44 -11.06
N ASN A 283 13.35 4.74 -10.31
CA ASN A 283 13.18 3.32 -10.02
C ASN A 283 12.27 3.06 -8.80
N HIS A 284 12.22 1.79 -8.38
CA HIS A 284 11.44 1.33 -7.23
C HIS A 284 11.61 2.17 -5.95
N GLY A 285 12.85 2.49 -5.57
CA GLY A 285 13.15 3.30 -4.39
C GLY A 285 12.99 4.80 -4.62
N ASP A 286 13.11 5.26 -5.87
CA ASP A 286 12.80 6.65 -6.23
C ASP A 286 11.29 6.93 -6.15
N VAL A 287 10.43 5.90 -6.12
CA VAL A 287 9.00 6.03 -5.87
C VAL A 287 8.61 5.76 -4.43
N GLY A 288 9.18 4.73 -3.81
CA GLY A 288 8.82 4.34 -2.44
C GLY A 288 9.67 4.92 -1.32
N GLY A 289 10.78 5.59 -1.64
CA GLY A 289 11.79 6.02 -0.66
C GLY A 289 12.81 4.92 -0.34
N GLY A 290 13.68 5.18 0.65
CA GLY A 290 14.80 4.29 0.99
C GLY A 290 16.16 4.73 0.46
N TRP A 291 16.24 5.89 -0.21
CA TRP A 291 17.50 6.44 -0.73
C TRP A 291 18.04 7.55 0.17
N VAL A 292 19.36 7.55 0.36
CA VAL A 292 20.05 8.67 1.00
C VAL A 292 20.04 9.86 0.05
N PRO A 293 19.67 11.07 0.51
CA PRO A 293 19.65 12.26 -0.34
C PRO A 293 21.05 12.57 -0.90
N GLY A 294 21.06 13.16 -2.10
CA GLY A 294 22.28 13.69 -2.68
C GLY A 294 22.77 14.95 -1.96
N SER A 295 23.84 15.55 -2.48
CA SER A 295 24.38 16.81 -1.96
C SER A 295 23.41 17.99 -2.04
N ASP A 296 22.38 17.88 -2.87
CA ASP A 296 21.31 18.85 -3.04
C ASP A 296 20.13 18.63 -2.07
N GLY A 297 20.15 17.56 -1.28
CA GLY A 297 19.15 17.28 -0.26
C GLY A 297 17.80 16.77 -0.79
N HIS A 298 17.66 16.56 -2.11
CA HIS A 298 16.37 16.21 -2.73
C HIS A 298 16.26 14.72 -3.05
N LEU A 299 15.08 14.15 -2.81
CA LEU A 299 14.73 12.80 -3.19
C LEU A 299 13.58 12.79 -4.20
N LEU A 300 13.73 12.02 -5.28
CA LEU A 300 12.64 11.84 -6.25
C LEU A 300 11.36 11.30 -5.59
N SER A 301 11.51 10.53 -4.50
CA SER A 301 10.41 9.92 -3.75
C SER A 301 9.55 10.92 -3.00
N ASP A 302 9.99 12.16 -2.83
CA ASP A 302 9.19 13.21 -2.19
C ASP A 302 8.00 13.63 -3.08
N ILE A 303 8.11 13.46 -4.41
CA ILE A 303 7.02 13.77 -5.36
C ILE A 303 5.84 12.79 -5.22
N PRO A 304 6.02 11.45 -5.35
CA PRO A 304 4.94 10.50 -5.14
C PRO A 304 4.44 10.48 -3.69
N LEU A 305 5.30 10.81 -2.70
CA LEU A 305 4.85 11.03 -1.32
C LEU A 305 3.82 12.16 -1.24
N ALA A 306 4.15 13.32 -1.82
CA ALA A 306 3.25 14.47 -1.85
C ALA A 306 1.94 14.16 -2.58
N TRP A 307 2.02 13.46 -3.71
CA TRP A 307 0.84 13.01 -4.45
C TRP A 307 -0.05 12.09 -3.60
N MET A 308 0.52 11.06 -2.97
CA MET A 308 -0.26 10.11 -2.17
C MET A 308 -0.97 10.79 -1.00
N ILE A 309 -0.27 11.68 -0.28
CA ILE A 309 -0.89 12.40 0.84
C ILE A 309 -1.99 13.36 0.34
N ASN A 310 -1.79 13.99 -0.82
CA ASN A 310 -2.83 14.81 -1.43
C ASN A 310 -4.07 13.99 -1.81
N GLU A 311 -3.91 12.81 -2.38
CA GLU A 311 -5.05 11.92 -2.68
C GLU A 311 -5.77 11.48 -1.40
N MET A 312 -5.04 11.18 -0.31
CA MET A 312 -5.65 10.82 0.97
C MET A 312 -6.41 11.97 1.63
N LYS A 313 -5.93 13.21 1.50
CA LYS A 313 -6.57 14.40 2.09
C LYS A 313 -7.85 14.83 1.35
N ASN A 314 -7.97 14.49 0.07
CA ASN A 314 -9.03 14.98 -0.81
C ASN A 314 -10.05 13.89 -1.20
N LEU A 315 -10.27 12.88 -0.35
CA LEU A 315 -11.28 11.84 -0.62
C LEU A 315 -12.71 12.40 -0.52
N PRO A 316 -13.60 12.12 -1.48
CA PRO A 316 -14.90 12.80 -1.63
C PRO A 316 -16.03 12.32 -0.70
N ASP A 317 -15.81 11.30 0.12
CA ASP A 317 -16.86 10.55 0.83
C ASP A 317 -16.48 10.18 2.27
N VAL A 318 -15.64 11.01 2.90
CA VAL A 318 -15.11 10.79 4.26
C VAL A 318 -15.80 11.74 5.26
N GLU A 319 -16.54 11.17 6.22
CA GLU A 319 -17.20 11.96 7.28
C GLU A 319 -16.17 12.63 8.21
N LYS A 320 -15.07 11.92 8.50
CA LYS A 320 -14.00 12.43 9.37
C LYS A 320 -12.63 12.20 8.70
N PRO A 321 -12.00 13.26 8.17
CA PRO A 321 -10.72 13.13 7.50
C PRO A 321 -9.63 12.68 8.48
N LEU A 322 -8.55 12.11 7.93
CA LEU A 322 -7.35 11.80 8.68
C LEU A 322 -6.79 13.08 9.32
N VAL A 323 -6.33 12.96 10.56
CA VAL A 323 -5.69 14.04 11.30
C VAL A 323 -4.19 13.85 11.23
N TRP A 324 -3.53 14.91 10.78
CA TRP A 324 -2.09 14.98 10.57
C TRP A 324 -1.48 15.88 11.64
N LEU A 325 -0.19 15.71 11.92
CA LEU A 325 0.54 16.61 12.82
C LEU A 325 0.51 18.06 12.29
N GLU A 326 0.62 19.02 13.20
CA GLU A 326 0.76 20.43 12.83
C GLU A 326 1.99 20.61 11.90
N GLY A 327 1.81 21.34 10.79
CA GLY A 327 2.85 21.47 9.76
C GLY A 327 2.91 20.35 8.72
N ALA A 328 2.32 19.16 8.98
CA ALA A 328 2.14 18.12 7.95
C ALA A 328 1.14 18.53 6.84
N GLY A 329 0.48 19.68 7.00
CA GLY A 329 -0.27 20.40 5.98
C GLY A 329 0.59 21.01 4.87
N ASN A 330 1.83 21.40 5.18
CA ASN A 330 2.75 22.12 4.29
C ASN A 330 3.49 21.20 3.33
N ILE A 331 2.85 20.09 2.94
CA ILE A 331 3.42 19.21 1.93
C ILE A 331 3.40 20.01 0.62
N PRO A 332 4.55 20.19 -0.03
CA PRO A 332 4.62 20.93 -1.29
C PRO A 332 3.59 20.38 -2.27
N HIS A 333 2.94 21.26 -3.01
CA HIS A 333 1.97 20.85 -4.01
C HIS A 333 2.64 19.87 -4.99
N HIS A 334 2.02 18.72 -5.23
CA HIS A 334 2.61 17.65 -6.05
C HIS A 334 2.66 18.00 -7.55
N ASP A 335 1.86 18.98 -7.99
CA ASP A 335 1.91 19.53 -9.35
C ASP A 335 3.16 20.41 -9.54
N PRO A 336 4.06 20.06 -10.48
CA PRO A 336 5.25 20.86 -10.76
C PRO A 336 4.92 22.28 -11.26
N VAL A 337 3.72 22.52 -11.81
CA VAL A 337 3.30 23.86 -12.25
C VAL A 337 3.09 24.79 -11.05
N GLN A 338 2.54 24.25 -9.97
CA GLN A 338 2.19 25.02 -8.77
C GLN A 338 3.30 25.01 -7.72
N SER A 339 4.30 24.16 -7.88
CA SER A 339 5.39 23.96 -6.92
C SER A 339 6.75 23.96 -7.62
N PRO A 340 7.48 25.10 -7.57
CA PRO A 340 8.84 25.20 -8.09
C PRO A 340 9.80 24.18 -7.47
N HIS A 341 9.59 23.84 -6.19
CA HIS A 341 10.37 22.80 -5.52
C HIS A 341 10.16 21.44 -6.17
N VAL A 342 8.91 21.05 -6.46
CA VAL A 342 8.61 19.78 -7.13
C VAL A 342 9.12 19.77 -8.57
N ALA A 343 8.99 20.87 -9.31
CA ALA A 343 9.61 20.99 -10.63
C ALA A 343 11.14 20.81 -10.56
N ARG A 344 11.80 21.46 -9.59
CA ARG A 344 13.24 21.34 -9.38
C ARG A 344 13.64 19.91 -9.01
N THR A 345 12.94 19.27 -8.08
CA THR A 345 13.18 17.87 -7.69
C THR A 345 12.98 16.92 -8.87
N ALA A 346 11.97 17.16 -9.71
CA ALA A 346 11.73 16.37 -10.91
C ALA A 346 12.89 16.43 -11.91
N VAL A 347 13.51 17.60 -12.06
CA VAL A 347 14.63 17.82 -12.99
C VAL A 347 15.97 17.36 -12.40
N LEU A 348 16.30 17.82 -11.19
CA LEU A 348 17.62 17.61 -10.57
C LEU A 348 17.74 16.29 -9.82
N GLY A 349 16.61 15.72 -9.36
CA GLY A 349 16.61 14.52 -8.56
C GLY A 349 17.33 13.37 -9.25
N LYS A 350 18.22 12.69 -8.53
CA LYS A 350 19.01 11.58 -9.08
C LYS A 350 18.12 10.36 -9.32
N ILE A 351 18.10 9.86 -10.55
CA ILE A 351 17.50 8.55 -10.86
C ILE A 351 18.50 7.45 -10.50
N HIS A 352 18.04 6.50 -9.70
CA HIS A 352 18.79 5.33 -9.30
C HIS A 352 18.52 4.17 -10.26
N ASP A 353 19.49 3.29 -10.47
CA ASP A 353 19.35 2.17 -11.42
C ASP A 353 20.13 0.95 -10.94
N ALA A 354 19.41 -0.13 -10.64
CA ALA A 354 19.98 -1.35 -10.07
C ALA A 354 20.82 -2.16 -11.06
N LEU A 355 20.71 -1.88 -12.36
CA LEU A 355 21.45 -2.53 -13.43
C LEU A 355 22.47 -1.57 -14.09
N GLY A 356 22.54 -0.32 -13.64
CA GLY A 356 23.46 0.71 -14.13
C GLY A 356 24.63 0.95 -13.18
N PHE A 357 25.86 0.95 -13.72
CA PHE A 357 27.04 1.29 -12.93
C PHE A 357 27.04 2.76 -12.50
N ALA A 358 27.46 3.02 -11.25
CA ALA A 358 27.49 4.34 -10.62
C ALA A 358 26.12 5.06 -10.50
N LYS A 359 25.01 4.32 -10.62
CA LYS A 359 23.63 4.84 -10.47
C LYS A 359 23.05 4.58 -9.07
N GLY A 360 23.89 4.72 -8.05
CA GLY A 360 23.52 4.63 -6.63
C GLY A 360 23.44 3.21 -6.05
N PHE A 361 23.80 2.20 -6.83
CA PHE A 361 24.08 0.84 -6.34
C PHE A 361 25.59 0.58 -6.33
N SER A 362 26.05 -0.27 -5.39
CA SER A 362 27.43 -0.74 -5.38
C SER A 362 27.72 -1.63 -6.59
N LEU A 363 28.98 -1.70 -7.02
CA LEU A 363 29.39 -2.53 -8.17
C LEU A 363 28.97 -4.01 -8.00
N GLY A 364 29.15 -4.55 -6.79
CA GLY A 364 28.75 -5.92 -6.47
C GLY A 364 27.23 -6.13 -6.57
N ASN A 365 26.42 -5.14 -6.17
CA ASN A 365 24.97 -5.22 -6.29
C ASN A 365 24.53 -5.20 -7.76
N VAL A 366 25.12 -4.32 -8.57
CA VAL A 366 24.82 -4.24 -10.02
C VAL A 366 25.15 -5.56 -10.71
N PHE A 367 26.33 -6.13 -10.42
CA PHE A 367 26.74 -7.42 -10.96
C PHE A 367 25.79 -8.56 -10.53
N GLY A 368 25.43 -8.62 -9.25
CA GLY A 368 24.50 -9.62 -8.75
C GLY A 368 23.13 -9.53 -9.43
N TRP A 369 22.60 -8.32 -9.64
CA TRP A 369 21.34 -8.14 -10.36
C TRP A 369 21.43 -8.59 -11.81
N TRP A 370 22.52 -8.28 -12.51
CA TRP A 370 22.77 -8.80 -13.85
C TRP A 370 22.80 -10.32 -13.90
N LEU A 371 23.37 -11.02 -12.90
CA LEU A 371 23.31 -12.48 -12.84
C LEU A 371 21.86 -12.99 -12.81
N ILE A 372 20.97 -12.34 -12.05
CA ILE A 372 19.56 -12.74 -11.95
C ILE A 372 18.81 -12.51 -13.25
N GLU A 373 19.12 -11.43 -13.97
CA GLU A 373 18.49 -11.13 -15.27
C GLU A 373 18.69 -12.25 -16.30
N TRP A 374 19.74 -13.04 -16.16
CA TRP A 374 20.06 -14.17 -17.05
C TRP A 374 19.54 -15.53 -16.56
N ILE A 375 18.97 -15.62 -15.35
CA ILE A 375 18.46 -16.87 -14.78
C ILE A 375 16.98 -17.05 -15.14
N PRO A 376 16.62 -18.01 -16.04
CA PRO A 376 15.24 -18.20 -16.51
C PRO A 376 14.36 -18.99 -15.53
N ILE A 377 14.65 -18.91 -14.23
CA ILE A 377 13.90 -19.64 -13.18
C ILE A 377 12.62 -18.89 -12.83
N PHE A 378 12.64 -17.55 -12.88
CA PHE A 378 11.54 -16.72 -12.43
C PHE A 378 10.60 -16.41 -13.59
N SER A 379 9.31 -16.64 -13.40
CA SER A 379 8.29 -16.10 -14.29
C SER A 379 8.15 -14.59 -14.05
N ARG A 380 7.89 -13.85 -15.12
CA ARG A 380 7.59 -12.41 -15.09
C ARG A 380 6.35 -12.12 -15.93
N ARG A 381 5.60 -11.09 -15.56
CA ARG A 381 4.50 -10.58 -16.39
C ARG A 381 5.06 -9.59 -17.41
N GLU A 382 4.72 -9.82 -18.66
CA GLU A 382 5.00 -8.93 -19.80
C GLU A 382 3.68 -8.56 -20.47
N LEU A 383 3.65 -7.39 -21.11
CA LEU A 383 2.45 -6.92 -21.78
C LEU A 383 2.50 -7.25 -23.27
N GLU A 384 1.51 -7.99 -23.75
CA GLU A 384 1.32 -8.33 -25.16
C GLU A 384 -0.08 -7.98 -25.60
N ASP A 385 -0.22 -7.10 -26.59
CA ASP A 385 -1.51 -6.62 -27.08
C ASP A 385 -2.44 -6.14 -25.95
N ASP A 386 -1.89 -5.37 -25.00
CA ASP A 386 -2.54 -4.90 -23.77
C ASP A 386 -3.06 -6.01 -22.83
N LYS A 387 -2.54 -7.23 -22.97
CA LYS A 387 -2.80 -8.35 -22.08
C LYS A 387 -1.53 -8.80 -21.38
N TRP A 388 -1.63 -8.96 -20.08
CA TRP A 388 -0.52 -9.43 -19.27
C TRP A 388 -0.34 -10.94 -19.41
N VAL A 389 0.82 -11.36 -19.93
CA VAL A 389 1.20 -12.76 -20.11
C VAL A 389 2.38 -13.13 -19.23
N SER A 390 2.42 -14.37 -18.73
CA SER A 390 3.54 -14.88 -17.95
C SER A 390 4.61 -15.46 -18.87
N ARG A 391 5.83 -14.92 -18.81
CA ARG A 391 7.00 -15.41 -19.57
C ARG A 391 8.13 -15.82 -18.65
N ARG A 392 8.88 -16.85 -19.05
CA ARG A 392 10.16 -17.26 -18.43
C ARG A 392 11.34 -17.09 -19.39
N VAL A 393 11.10 -17.32 -20.67
CA VAL A 393 12.10 -17.29 -21.75
C VAL A 393 11.57 -16.39 -22.89
N PRO A 394 12.41 -15.56 -23.53
CA PRO A 394 13.84 -15.31 -23.25
C PRO A 394 14.07 -14.63 -21.89
N PRO A 395 15.30 -14.53 -21.36
CA PRO A 395 15.59 -13.73 -20.18
C PRO A 395 15.23 -12.24 -20.38
N ASN A 396 14.92 -11.51 -19.31
CA ASN A 396 14.48 -10.10 -19.39
C ASN A 396 15.59 -9.15 -19.84
N GLY A 397 16.87 -9.46 -19.57
CA GLY A 397 18.01 -8.68 -20.10
C GLY A 397 18.05 -7.21 -19.67
N GLY A 398 17.38 -6.84 -18.57
CA GLY A 398 17.24 -5.45 -18.16
C GLY A 398 16.29 -4.60 -19.01
N GLU A 399 15.37 -5.23 -19.74
CA GLU A 399 14.32 -4.52 -20.46
C GLU A 399 13.46 -3.66 -19.51
N PRO A 400 13.04 -2.46 -19.95
CA PRO A 400 12.16 -1.58 -19.17
C PRO A 400 10.83 -2.26 -18.80
N ARG A 401 10.05 -1.59 -17.94
CA ARG A 401 8.67 -2.00 -17.68
C ARG A 401 7.78 -1.73 -18.88
N ASP A 402 6.78 -2.59 -19.04
CA ASP A 402 5.70 -2.33 -19.96
C ASP A 402 4.68 -1.36 -19.36
N LEU A 403 4.24 -0.37 -20.16
CA LEU A 403 3.14 0.50 -19.78
C LEU A 403 1.88 0.08 -20.54
N PRO A 404 0.75 -0.15 -19.84
CA PRO A 404 -0.52 -0.43 -20.50
C PRO A 404 -1.00 0.77 -21.33
N SER A 405 -1.75 0.52 -22.40
CA SER A 405 -2.44 1.59 -23.12
C SER A 405 -3.34 2.38 -22.17
N GLY A 406 -3.17 3.70 -22.15
CA GLY A 406 -3.89 4.58 -21.22
C GLY A 406 -3.28 4.67 -19.82
N ALA A 407 -2.02 4.26 -19.65
CA ALA A 407 -1.25 4.54 -18.43
C ALA A 407 -1.28 6.04 -18.09
N LEU A 408 -1.52 6.37 -16.82
CA LEU A 408 -1.50 7.75 -16.34
C LEU A 408 -0.07 8.12 -15.96
N ILE A 409 0.56 9.01 -16.71
CA ILE A 409 1.92 9.47 -16.44
C ILE A 409 1.88 10.77 -15.65
N HIS A 410 2.64 10.84 -14.55
CA HIS A 410 2.73 12.06 -13.76
C HIS A 410 3.44 13.18 -14.56
N PRO A 411 2.97 14.45 -14.51
CA PRO A 411 3.54 15.55 -15.30
C PRO A 411 5.04 15.77 -15.10
N THR A 412 5.59 15.37 -13.95
CA THR A 412 7.03 15.49 -13.66
C THR A 412 7.90 14.66 -14.61
N ALA A 413 7.38 13.58 -15.21
CA ALA A 413 8.11 12.85 -16.25
C ALA A 413 8.31 13.70 -17.49
N HIS A 414 7.28 14.43 -17.91
CA HIS A 414 7.36 15.31 -19.06
C HIS A 414 8.27 16.51 -18.80
N VAL A 415 8.15 17.14 -17.62
CA VAL A 415 9.06 18.22 -17.20
C VAL A 415 10.51 17.75 -17.27
N ARG A 416 10.79 16.54 -16.77
CA ARG A 416 12.13 15.97 -16.83
C ARG A 416 12.60 15.69 -18.26
N GLU A 417 11.74 15.19 -19.16
CA GLU A 417 12.13 14.98 -20.56
C GLU A 417 12.50 16.28 -21.30
N LEU A 418 11.83 17.39 -20.96
CA LEU A 418 12.08 18.70 -21.56
C LEU A 418 13.44 19.28 -21.11
N GLU A 419 13.77 19.13 -19.83
CA GLU A 419 14.96 19.74 -19.22
C GLU A 419 16.20 18.84 -19.25
N ASP A 420 16.03 17.52 -19.17
CA ASP A 420 17.12 16.54 -19.26
C ASP A 420 17.13 15.87 -20.65
N PRO A 421 18.07 16.24 -21.55
CA PRO A 421 18.15 15.65 -22.88
C PRO A 421 18.46 14.13 -22.84
N ASN A 422 19.00 13.62 -21.73
CA ASN A 422 19.35 12.22 -21.56
C ASN A 422 18.19 11.38 -20.98
N TYR A 423 17.15 12.02 -20.44
CA TYR A 423 15.99 11.30 -19.92
C TYR A 423 15.04 10.94 -21.08
N ARG A 424 15.17 9.71 -21.58
CA ARG A 424 14.32 9.16 -22.65
C ARG A 424 13.82 7.77 -22.26
N PRO A 425 12.71 7.68 -21.50
CA PRO A 425 12.12 6.40 -21.14
C PRO A 425 11.87 5.54 -22.38
N LYS A 426 12.35 4.30 -22.33
CA LYS A 426 12.27 3.33 -23.44
C LYS A 426 11.08 2.37 -23.30
N ASN A 427 10.24 2.58 -22.30
CA ASN A 427 9.11 1.73 -22.00
C ASN A 427 8.14 1.65 -23.19
N THR A 428 7.54 0.48 -23.38
CA THR A 428 6.47 0.27 -24.36
C THR A 428 5.32 1.24 -24.07
N ASN A 429 4.66 1.77 -25.11
CA ASN A 429 3.54 2.72 -25.00
C ASN A 429 3.79 4.04 -24.23
N TYR A 430 5.02 4.33 -23.79
CA TYR A 430 5.30 5.59 -23.07
C TYR A 430 4.93 6.82 -23.91
N ARG A 431 5.30 6.82 -25.20
CA ARG A 431 5.01 7.93 -26.13
C ARG A 431 3.52 8.11 -26.41
N SER A 432 2.74 7.04 -26.44
CA SER A 432 1.28 7.12 -26.62
C SER A 432 0.58 7.55 -25.32
N ALA A 433 1.10 7.15 -24.16
CA ALA A 433 0.56 7.52 -22.84
C ALA A 433 0.69 9.04 -22.54
N ILE A 434 1.80 9.67 -22.95
CA ILE A 434 1.99 11.14 -22.80
C ILE A 434 1.26 11.97 -23.86
N SER A 435 0.54 11.35 -24.81
CA SER A 435 -0.17 12.02 -25.89
C SER A 435 -1.51 11.35 -26.20
N PRO A 436 -2.52 11.51 -25.33
CA PRO A 436 -3.84 10.91 -25.56
C PRO A 436 -4.44 11.45 -26.87
N GLY A 437 -4.49 10.63 -27.93
CA GLY A 437 -5.22 10.92 -29.17
C GLY A 437 -4.42 11.41 -30.39
N GLN A 438 -3.08 11.29 -30.45
CA GLN A 438 -2.39 11.48 -31.74
C GLN A 438 -2.47 10.18 -32.58
N PRO A 439 -3.13 10.17 -33.75
CA PRO A 439 -2.96 9.07 -34.69
C PRO A 439 -1.50 9.04 -35.15
N ALA A 440 -1.02 7.87 -35.60
CA ALA A 440 0.35 7.63 -36.07
C ALA A 440 0.80 8.50 -37.28
N SER A 441 0.02 9.51 -37.67
CA SER A 441 0.36 10.47 -38.71
C SER A 441 0.43 11.89 -38.14
N ARG A 442 1.57 12.55 -38.38
CA ARG A 442 1.80 13.98 -38.14
C ARG A 442 0.76 14.81 -38.91
N LYS A 443 -0.36 15.18 -38.28
CA LYS A 443 -1.12 16.37 -38.67
C LYS A 443 -1.47 17.22 -37.43
N LYS A 444 -1.35 18.54 -37.65
CA LYS A 444 -1.46 19.63 -36.68
C LYS A 444 -2.94 19.92 -36.40
N GLU A 445 -3.33 19.91 -35.13
CA GLU A 445 -4.44 20.67 -34.50
C GLU A 445 -4.40 20.25 -33.00
N SER A 446 -3.93 21.01 -32.00
CA SER A 446 -4.21 22.36 -31.47
C SER A 446 -5.42 22.46 -30.53
N SER A 447 -5.36 21.73 -29.41
CA SER A 447 -6.04 22.12 -28.15
C SER A 447 -5.22 21.74 -26.90
N TRP A 448 -4.37 20.71 -26.96
CA TRP A 448 -3.35 20.39 -25.93
C TRP A 448 -1.97 21.03 -26.20
N ARG A 449 -1.82 21.72 -27.34
CA ARG A 449 -0.56 22.32 -27.81
C ARG A 449 -0.23 23.69 -27.19
N THR A 450 -1.11 24.22 -26.34
CA THR A 450 -0.89 25.47 -25.61
C THR A 450 -0.53 25.18 -24.17
N TRP A 451 0.57 24.43 -23.96
CA TRP A 451 1.43 24.69 -22.81
C TRP A 451 2.68 25.38 -23.36
N GLN A 452 2.53 26.68 -23.66
CA GLN A 452 3.66 27.55 -23.92
C GLN A 452 4.21 27.94 -22.56
N ASN A 453 5.38 27.40 -22.26
CA ASN A 453 6.07 27.59 -21.00
C ASN A 453 6.62 29.03 -20.93
N GLU A 454 5.93 29.94 -20.24
CA GLU A 454 6.48 31.27 -19.90
C GLU A 454 7.57 31.21 -18.82
N LEU A 455 7.79 30.06 -18.17
CA LEU A 455 8.84 29.85 -17.15
C LEU A 455 10.19 29.44 -17.75
N VAL A 456 10.23 28.72 -18.88
CA VAL A 456 11.47 28.29 -19.55
C VAL A 456 11.99 29.35 -20.55
N GLY A 457 11.17 30.36 -20.86
CA GLY A 457 11.57 31.57 -21.58
C GLY A 457 12.31 32.61 -20.72
N LYS A 458 12.36 32.45 -19.39
CA LYS A 458 13.21 33.29 -18.53
C LYS A 458 14.57 32.64 -18.40
N LYS A 459 15.61 33.34 -18.88
CA LYS A 459 16.99 33.06 -18.46
C LYS A 459 17.01 32.98 -16.93
N TRP A 460 17.28 31.79 -16.41
CA TRP A 460 17.58 31.60 -15.01
C TRP A 460 18.88 32.32 -14.72
N HIS A 461 18.79 33.53 -14.18
CA HIS A 461 19.90 34.07 -13.44
C HIS A 461 19.94 33.31 -12.12
N ILE A 462 21.04 32.60 -11.89
CA ILE A 462 21.44 32.14 -10.56
C ILE A 462 21.60 33.42 -9.74
N ALA A 463 20.50 33.87 -9.13
CA ALA A 463 20.53 34.89 -8.10
C ALA A 463 20.60 34.16 -6.78
N ASP A 464 21.50 34.65 -5.95
CA ASP A 464 22.14 33.98 -4.84
C ASP A 464 21.19 33.29 -3.87
N VAL A 465 21.68 32.16 -3.36
CA VAL A 465 21.21 31.50 -2.15
C VAL A 465 21.50 32.45 -0.98
N HIS A 466 20.67 33.47 -0.80
CA HIS A 466 20.59 34.23 0.43
C HIS A 466 19.15 34.67 0.65
N GLU A 467 18.65 34.34 1.85
CA GLU A 467 17.45 34.87 2.50
C GLU A 467 16.09 34.43 1.93
N THR A 468 15.63 33.25 2.35
CA THR A 468 14.39 33.13 3.15
C THR A 468 14.49 31.87 4.02
N GLU A 469 14.03 32.01 5.25
CA GLU A 469 14.36 31.17 6.40
C GLU A 469 13.98 29.68 6.29
N PRO A 470 14.73 28.81 7.00
CA PRO A 470 14.42 27.39 7.10
C PRO A 470 13.12 27.15 7.88
N LEU A 471 12.18 26.45 7.26
CA LEU A 471 11.17 25.66 7.97
C LEU A 471 11.91 24.57 8.75
N LEU A 472 12.36 24.91 9.97
CA LEU A 472 12.73 24.07 11.11
C LEU A 472 13.62 24.91 12.03
N ASN A 473 13.00 25.63 12.99
CA ASN A 473 13.64 25.89 14.28
C ASN A 473 12.55 26.01 15.34
N GLY A 474 12.52 25.00 16.22
CA GLY A 474 11.77 25.05 17.46
C GLY A 474 12.31 26.19 18.33
N SER A 475 11.37 26.89 18.95
CA SER A 475 11.61 27.95 19.93
C SER A 475 12.57 27.51 21.05
N GLY A 476 13.79 28.03 21.03
CA GLY A 476 14.69 28.06 22.17
C GLY A 476 14.80 29.48 22.68
N ASN A 477 14.02 29.83 23.70
CA ASN A 477 14.22 31.05 24.49
C ASN A 477 15.60 31.00 25.13
N SER A 478 16.49 31.92 24.76
CA SER A 478 17.68 32.26 25.53
C SER A 478 17.80 33.78 25.50
N ALA A 479 17.43 34.40 26.61
CA ALA A 479 17.61 35.82 26.85
C ALA A 479 19.10 36.19 26.93
N ALA A 480 19.39 37.36 26.38
CA ALA A 480 20.51 38.29 26.60
C ALA A 480 21.61 37.91 27.61
N VAL A 481 22.86 37.96 27.13
CA VAL A 481 23.82 39.05 27.44
C VAL A 481 24.41 39.55 26.13
#